data_AF-A0A957IXY1-F1
#
_entry.id   AF-A0A957IXY1-F1
#
_cell.length_a   1.000
_cell.length_b   1.000
_cell.length_c   1.000
_cell.angle_alpha   90.00
_cell.angle_beta   90.00
_cell.angle_gamma   90.00
#
_symmetry.space_group_name_H-M   'P 1'
#
loop_
_entity.id
_entity.type
_entity.pdbx_description
1 polymer ?
#
loop_
_entity_poly.entity_id
_entity_poly.type
_entity_poly.pdbx_seq_one_letter_code
_entity_poly.pdbx_strand_id
1 'polypeptide(L)'
;MHANDEDWFLTQAEVEERPFTSHTPLVGPLIARFRAAWNRISTQWYVRPLLAQQNRYNRLLAERLHDVDARLVAQDRALTQLTHDLAETSAQLAQARQELAALRAERVDRGADSAEGGAA
;
A
#
# COMPACT_ATOMS: atom_id res chain seq x y z
N MET A 1 5.29 14.10 6.68
CA MET A 1 4.16 14.89 6.16
C MET A 1 3.20 13.93 5.45
N HIS A 2 2.49 13.07 6.19
CA HIS A 2 1.53 12.08 5.63
C HIS A 2 0.40 11.70 6.61
N ALA A 3 0.54 11.97 7.92
CA ALA A 3 -0.49 11.66 8.91
C ALA A 3 -1.82 12.45 8.74
N ASN A 4 -1.80 13.60 8.08
CA ASN A 4 -3.01 14.41 7.86
C ASN A 4 -3.91 13.86 6.73
N ASP A 5 -3.38 13.04 5.82
CA ASP A 5 -4.17 12.53 4.68
C ASP A 5 -5.00 11.30 5.10
N GLU A 6 -4.51 10.46 6.02
CA GLU A 6 -5.26 9.30 6.55
C GLU A 6 -6.51 9.73 7.35
N ASP A 7 -6.38 10.78 8.17
CA ASP A 7 -7.50 11.34 8.94
C ASP A 7 -8.57 11.99 8.05
N TRP A 8 -8.16 12.58 6.92
CA TRP A 8 -9.08 13.23 5.99
C TRP A 8 -10.12 12.23 5.41
N PHE A 9 -9.70 11.03 5.03
CA PHE A 9 -10.60 10.03 4.43
C PHE A 9 -11.62 9.48 5.44
N LEU A 10 -11.20 9.29 6.71
CA LEU A 10 -12.09 8.87 7.79
C LEU A 10 -13.11 9.97 8.14
N THR A 11 -12.68 11.23 8.09
CA THR A 11 -13.53 12.39 8.43
C THR A 11 -14.54 12.72 7.32
N GLN A 12 -14.21 12.45 6.05
CA GLN A 12 -15.11 12.65 4.90
C GLN A 12 -16.08 11.48 4.67
N ALA A 13 -15.93 10.38 5.41
CA ALA A 13 -16.81 9.23 5.27
C ALA A 13 -18.21 9.46 5.88
N GLU A 14 -18.40 10.52 6.67
CA GLU A 14 -19.70 10.93 7.18
C GLU A 14 -20.29 12.06 6.32
N VAL A 15 -21.26 11.69 5.48
CA VAL A 15 -22.10 12.65 4.77
C VAL A 15 -23.28 13.05 5.67
N GLU A 16 -23.24 14.25 6.24
CA GLU A 16 -24.37 14.84 6.96
C GLU A 16 -25.47 15.33 5.99
N GLU A 17 -26.73 14.96 6.27
CA GLU A 17 -27.90 15.39 5.48
C GLU A 17 -28.14 16.91 5.61
N ARG A 18 -27.96 17.68 4.53
CA ARG A 18 -28.42 19.09 4.46
C ARG A 18 -29.93 19.14 4.23
N PRO A 19 -30.71 19.86 5.04
CA PRO A 19 -32.15 19.97 4.84
C PRO A 19 -32.49 20.78 3.58
N PHE A 20 -33.32 20.22 2.71
CA PHE A 20 -33.86 20.91 1.53
C PHE A 20 -35.10 21.74 1.90
N THR A 21 -35.05 23.06 1.68
CA THR A 21 -36.23 23.95 1.76
C THR A 21 -36.64 24.39 0.35
N SER A 22 -37.90 24.16 -0.06
CA SER A 22 -38.44 24.66 -1.33
C SER A 22 -39.82 25.31 -1.14
N HIS A 23 -39.94 26.55 -1.60
CA HIS A 23 -41.09 27.45 -1.54
C HIS A 23 -41.68 27.60 -2.96
N THR A 24 -42.85 27.06 -3.29
CA THR A 24 -43.65 27.54 -4.46
C THR A 24 -45.13 27.07 -4.44
N PRO A 25 -46.12 27.92 -4.84
CA PRO A 25 -47.56 27.67 -4.60
C PRO A 25 -48.44 27.63 -5.88
N LEU A 26 -49.63 27.01 -5.79
CA LEU A 26 -50.98 27.60 -6.00
C LEU A 26 -52.10 26.65 -6.53
N VAL A 27 -51.81 25.43 -7.03
CA VAL A 27 -52.86 24.37 -7.17
C VAL A 27 -52.94 23.54 -5.87
N GLY A 28 -52.88 24.28 -4.77
CA GLY A 28 -51.77 24.18 -3.81
C GLY A 28 -51.81 23.06 -2.76
N PRO A 29 -52.91 22.80 -2.03
CA PRO A 29 -52.78 22.03 -0.80
C PRO A 29 -52.67 20.51 -1.00
N LEU A 30 -53.49 19.91 -1.86
CA LEU A 30 -53.55 18.44 -2.00
C LEU A 30 -52.35 17.88 -2.76
N ILE A 31 -51.99 18.50 -3.89
CA ILE A 31 -50.79 18.12 -4.65
C ILE A 31 -49.53 18.46 -3.86
N ALA A 32 -49.47 19.59 -3.14
CA ALA A 32 -48.32 19.87 -2.28
C ALA A 32 -48.24 18.94 -1.07
N ARG A 33 -49.37 18.49 -0.48
CA ARG A 33 -49.36 17.49 0.60
C ARG A 33 -48.93 16.12 0.09
N PHE A 34 -49.39 15.71 -1.10
CA PHE A 34 -48.93 14.48 -1.73
C PHE A 34 -47.44 14.55 -2.07
N ARG A 35 -46.99 15.66 -2.65
CA ARG A 35 -45.58 15.89 -2.97
C ARG A 35 -44.72 16.02 -1.72
N ALA A 36 -45.18 16.65 -0.64
CA ALA A 36 -44.47 16.74 0.63
C ALA A 36 -44.43 15.40 1.38
N ALA A 37 -45.51 14.60 1.32
CA ALA A 37 -45.53 13.25 1.85
C ALA A 37 -44.59 12.34 1.06
N TRP A 38 -44.62 12.42 -0.27
CA TRP A 38 -43.71 11.70 -1.14
C TRP A 38 -42.25 12.15 -0.96
N ASN A 39 -41.99 13.46 -0.78
CA ASN A 39 -40.66 13.98 -0.46
C ASN A 39 -40.19 13.48 0.91
N ARG A 40 -41.08 13.41 1.90
CA ARG A 40 -40.76 12.87 3.22
C ARG A 40 -40.50 11.37 3.18
N ILE A 41 -41.22 10.63 2.34
CA ILE A 41 -41.00 9.20 2.10
C ILE A 41 -39.68 8.98 1.34
N SER A 42 -39.43 9.68 0.24
CA SER A 42 -38.21 9.53 -0.56
C SER A 42 -36.96 9.96 0.21
N THR A 43 -37.04 11.05 0.97
CA THR A 43 -35.91 11.56 1.76
C THR A 43 -35.62 10.65 2.96
N GLN A 44 -36.64 10.15 3.66
CA GLN A 44 -36.43 9.41 4.90
C GLN A 44 -36.23 7.89 4.71
N TRP A 45 -36.78 7.28 3.64
CA TRP A 45 -36.68 5.83 3.40
C TRP A 45 -35.68 5.43 2.32
N TYR A 46 -35.30 6.33 1.41
CA TYR A 46 -34.39 5.96 0.31
C TYR A 46 -32.95 6.44 0.55
N VAL A 47 -32.77 7.66 1.06
CA VAL A 47 -31.43 8.27 1.19
C VAL A 47 -30.67 7.71 2.39
N ARG A 48 -31.31 7.56 3.56
CA ARG A 48 -30.67 7.02 4.77
C ARG A 48 -30.03 5.64 4.59
N PRO A 49 -30.70 4.62 4.02
CA PRO A 49 -30.07 3.32 3.79
C PRO A 49 -28.99 3.37 2.70
N LEU A 50 -29.11 4.25 1.70
CA LEU A 50 -28.08 4.47 0.69
C LEU A 50 -26.81 5.10 1.30
N LEU A 51 -26.97 6.11 2.15
CA LEU A 51 -25.86 6.72 2.90
C LEU A 51 -25.19 5.71 3.83
N ALA A 52 -25.98 4.92 4.58
CA ALA A 52 -25.43 3.87 5.43
C ALA A 52 -24.67 2.79 4.63
N GLN A 53 -25.18 2.43 3.44
CA GLN A 53 -24.50 1.51 2.53
C GLN A 53 -23.21 2.12 1.96
N GLN A 54 -23.25 3.38 1.56
CA GLN A 54 -22.10 4.09 1.00
C GLN A 54 -21.01 4.28 2.05
N ASN A 55 -21.36 4.65 3.29
CA ASN A 55 -20.39 4.77 4.38
C ASN A 55 -19.77 3.42 4.74
N ARG A 56 -20.55 2.34 4.72
CA ARG A 56 -20.02 0.98 4.92
C ARG A 56 -19.05 0.60 3.79
N TYR A 57 -19.39 0.91 2.55
CA TYR A 57 -18.52 0.64 1.41
C TYR A 57 -17.23 1.46 1.48
N ASN A 58 -17.33 2.76 1.76
CA ASN A 58 -16.19 3.66 1.90
C ASN A 58 -15.25 3.20 3.01
N ARG A 59 -15.79 2.78 4.16
CA ARG A 59 -14.99 2.23 5.26
C ARG A 59 -14.26 0.95 4.86
N LEU A 60 -14.96 0.00 4.23
CA LEU A 60 -14.31 -1.22 3.74
C LEU A 60 -13.22 -0.92 2.71
N LEU A 61 -13.45 0.04 1.81
CA LEU A 61 -12.46 0.43 0.81
C LEU A 61 -11.24 1.06 1.47
N ALA A 62 -11.43 1.95 2.44
CA ALA A 62 -10.35 2.59 3.19
C ALA A 62 -9.51 1.56 3.97
N GLU A 63 -10.18 0.63 4.68
CA GLU A 63 -9.51 -0.47 5.38
C GLU A 63 -8.67 -1.33 4.42
N ARG A 64 -9.23 -1.68 3.26
CA ARG A 64 -8.49 -2.47 2.25
C ARG A 64 -7.33 -1.72 1.62
N LEU A 65 -7.49 -0.41 1.38
CA LEU A 65 -6.40 0.41 0.88
C LEU A 65 -5.26 0.50 1.89
N HIS A 66 -5.59 0.71 3.17
CA HIS A 66 -4.61 0.73 4.25
C HIS A 66 -3.88 -0.62 4.39
N ASP A 67 -4.61 -1.74 4.33
CA ASP A 67 -4.01 -3.07 4.34
C ASP A 67 -3.05 -3.31 3.17
N VAL A 68 -3.42 -2.84 1.97
CA VAL A 68 -2.58 -2.96 0.77
C VAL A 68 -1.33 -2.10 0.91
N ASP A 69 -1.47 -0.86 1.38
CA ASP A 69 -0.34 0.06 1.59
C ASP A 69 0.66 -0.51 2.62
N ALA A 70 0.15 -1.00 3.76
CA ALA A 70 0.98 -1.64 4.78
C ALA A 70 1.75 -2.86 4.22
N ARG A 71 1.11 -3.66 3.35
CA ARG A 71 1.76 -4.79 2.67
C ARG A 71 2.83 -4.34 1.68
N LEU A 72 2.58 -3.28 0.91
CA LEU A 72 3.57 -2.72 -0.02
C LEU A 72 4.80 -2.22 0.72
N VAL A 73 4.60 -1.47 1.81
CA VAL A 73 5.71 -0.99 2.66
C VAL A 73 6.50 -2.16 3.25
N ALA A 74 5.84 -3.23 3.70
CA ALA A 74 6.52 -4.42 4.19
C ALA A 74 7.31 -5.15 3.10
N GLN A 75 6.76 -5.25 1.88
CA GLN A 75 7.45 -5.86 0.74
C GLN A 75 8.67 -5.04 0.31
N ASP A 76 8.57 -3.72 0.28
CA ASP A 76 9.67 -2.83 -0.10
C ASP A 76 10.86 -2.94 0.86
N ARG A 77 10.57 -3.01 2.17
CA ARG A 77 11.59 -3.30 3.20
C ARG A 77 12.24 -4.66 3.00
N ALA A 78 11.45 -5.70 2.72
CA ALA A 78 11.97 -7.05 2.48
C ALA A 78 12.85 -7.10 1.22
N LEU A 79 12.46 -6.41 0.14
CA LEU A 79 13.26 -6.31 -1.08
C LEU A 79 14.58 -5.57 -0.85
N THR A 80 14.55 -4.49 -0.07
CA THR A 80 15.76 -3.76 0.31
C THR A 80 16.72 -4.64 1.10
N GLN A 81 16.21 -5.41 2.06
CA GLN A 81 17.01 -6.35 2.84
C GLN A 81 17.61 -7.47 1.96
N LEU A 82 16.79 -8.09 1.11
CA LEU A 82 17.27 -9.13 0.18
C LEU A 82 18.34 -8.59 -0.77
N THR A 83 18.21 -7.34 -1.23
CA THR A 83 19.19 -6.68 -2.09
C THR A 83 20.52 -6.47 -1.35
N HIS A 84 20.45 -6.08 -0.08
CA HIS A 84 21.62 -5.94 0.78
C HIS A 84 22.32 -7.30 0.99
N ASP A 85 21.57 -8.33 1.37
CA ASP A 85 22.10 -9.68 1.60
C ASP A 85 22.71 -10.27 0.32
N LEU A 86 22.09 -10.01 -0.83
CA LEU A 86 22.64 -10.41 -2.14
C LEU A 86 23.97 -9.69 -2.43
N ALA A 87 24.05 -8.39 -2.16
CA ALA A 87 25.28 -7.64 -2.35
C ALA A 87 26.40 -8.18 -1.44
N GLU A 88 26.10 -8.44 -0.17
CA GLU A 88 27.04 -8.99 0.80
C GLU A 88 27.57 -10.37 0.36
N THR A 89 26.66 -11.31 0.05
CA THR A 89 27.04 -12.66 -0.40
C THR A 89 27.82 -12.63 -1.71
N SER A 90 27.50 -11.71 -2.62
CA SER A 90 28.28 -11.52 -3.85
C SER A 90 29.70 -11.04 -3.58
N ALA A 91 29.90 -10.15 -2.61
CA ALA A 91 31.21 -9.66 -2.21
C ALA A 91 32.02 -10.77 -1.53
N GLN A 92 31.41 -11.53 -0.63
CA GLN A 92 32.04 -12.68 0.02
C GLN A 92 32.49 -13.74 -1.02
N LEU A 93 31.66 -14.03 -2.02
CA LEU A 93 32.01 -14.96 -3.10
C LEU A 93 33.17 -14.43 -3.95
N ALA A 94 33.18 -13.13 -4.25
CA ALA A 94 34.28 -12.51 -4.99
C ALA A 94 35.60 -12.60 -4.21
N GLN A 95 35.57 -12.32 -2.91
CA GLN A 95 36.72 -12.43 -2.02
C GLN A 95 37.24 -13.88 -1.95
N ALA A 96 36.37 -14.86 -1.69
CA ALA A 96 36.76 -16.27 -1.62
C ALA A 96 37.39 -16.77 -2.93
N ARG A 97 36.89 -16.29 -4.09
CA ARG A 97 37.49 -16.58 -5.39
C ARG A 97 38.89 -15.99 -5.53
N GLN A 98 39.11 -14.77 -5.05
CA GLN A 98 40.44 -14.12 -5.07
C GLN A 98 41.43 -14.87 -4.18
N GLU A 99 41.04 -15.25 -2.97
CA GLU A 99 41.87 -16.02 -2.04
C GLU A 99 42.27 -17.38 -2.62
N LEU A 100 41.31 -18.11 -3.22
CA LEU A 100 41.60 -19.38 -3.91
C LEU A 100 42.53 -19.20 -5.12
N ALA A 101 42.42 -18.09 -5.85
CA ALA A 101 43.32 -17.79 -6.97
C ALA A 101 44.74 -17.52 -6.48
N ALA A 102 44.89 -16.74 -5.40
CA ALA A 102 46.19 -16.46 -4.78
C ALA A 102 46.88 -17.74 -4.27
N LEU A 103 46.15 -18.59 -3.53
CA LEU A 103 46.68 -19.87 -3.02
C LEU A 103 47.07 -20.84 -4.14
N ARG A 104 46.32 -20.83 -5.26
CA ARG A 104 46.68 -21.62 -6.44
C ARG A 104 47.96 -21.12 -7.10
N ALA A 105 48.11 -19.80 -7.25
CA ALA A 105 49.33 -19.20 -7.81
C ALA A 105 50.56 -19.53 -6.96
N GLU A 106 50.45 -19.38 -5.63
CA GLU A 106 51.52 -19.70 -4.68
C GLU A 106 51.94 -21.18 -4.72
N ARG A 107 50.97 -22.10 -4.89
CA ARG A 107 51.29 -23.53 -5.05
C ARG A 107 52.00 -23.85 -6.37
N VAL A 108 51.64 -23.17 -7.45
CA VAL A 108 52.29 -23.38 -8.76
C VAL A 108 53.74 -22.91 -8.71
N ASP A 109 53.98 -21.75 -8.13
CA ASP A 109 55.32 -21.16 -7.96
C ASP A 109 56.23 -22.08 -7.13
N ARG A 110 55.75 -22.52 -5.95
CA ARG A 110 56.49 -23.44 -5.07
C ARG A 110 56.75 -24.82 -5.71
N GLY A 111 55.84 -25.26 -6.58
CA GLY A 111 55.98 -26.50 -7.35
C GLY A 111 57.04 -26.40 -8.45
N ALA A 112 57.18 -25.22 -9.07
CA ALA A 112 58.22 -24.95 -10.07
C ALA A 112 59.62 -24.92 -9.42
N ASP A 113 59.78 -24.22 -8.30
CA ASP A 113 61.05 -24.17 -7.55
C ASP A 113 61.52 -25.56 -7.09
N SER A 114 60.58 -26.41 -6.65
CA SER A 114 60.89 -27.77 -6.21
C SER A 114 61.33 -28.69 -7.35
N ALA A 115 60.84 -28.45 -8.58
CA ALA A 115 61.22 -29.21 -9.76
C ALA A 115 62.60 -28.82 -10.30
N GLU A 116 62.99 -27.54 -10.20
CA GLU A 116 64.31 -27.07 -10.61
C GLU A 116 65.42 -27.48 -9.63
N GLY A 117 65.14 -27.51 -8.31
CA GLY A 117 66.12 -27.94 -7.29
C GLY A 117 66.40 -29.44 -7.23
N GLY A 118 65.54 -30.29 -7.79
CA GLY A 118 65.70 -31.76 -7.78
C GLY A 118 66.49 -32.34 -8.96
N ALA A 119 66.90 -31.50 -9.92
CA ALA A 119 67.61 -31.91 -11.14
C ALA A 119 69.13 -31.66 -11.09
N ALA A 120 69.66 -31.18 -9.96
CA ALA A 120 71.09 -30.97 -9.71
C ALA A 120 71.65 -32.00 -8.71
#